data_AF-A0AAV1TVE8-F1
#
_entry.id   AF-A0AAV1TVE8-F1
#
_cell.length_a   1.000
_cell.length_b   1.000
_cell.length_c   1.000
_cell.angle_alpha   90.00
_cell.angle_beta   90.00
_cell.angle_gamma   90.00
#
_symmetry.space_group_name_H-M   'P 1'
#
loop_
_entity.id
_entity.type
_entity.pdbx_description
1 polymer ?
#
loop_
_entity_poly.entity_id
_entity_poly.type
_entity_poly.pdbx_seq_one_letter_code
_entity_poly.pdbx_strand_id
1 'polypeptide(L)'
;MNMLDDEDDQSFHAMRDGYSHLSDVEWDAVERMGSTMGIHAVSVMLEALNRDAQHATIAKFIQNELDAEREKVALLHQQGSQQAELLREQGAQQFELLRQQQAAAGGSMHSRRPETLKIDISKYRGVEEDSLLRWFVELDDAIRARRIDDGDMQVAFAQSNLAERAKTWALGLKLHDPYAFGSLEVFKSRLRQTFEPPRAEFRARTELLKLKQGKRDVHAYAQHIRHLTSCISSNPVDEHTLVSVFMQGLADGPVKTHLFGLELDLLEQAISIAEQEYFSLRQARASSTSYRPPRRYDSGGPEPMELCYVKSEKARSTDYKKL
;
A
#
# COMPACT_ATOMS: atom_id res chain seq x y z
N MET A 1 -59.85 50.22 52.19
CA MET A 1 -59.89 50.98 53.44
C MET A 1 -59.28 50.08 54.52
N ASN A 2 -57.95 50.02 54.59
CA ASN A 2 -57.22 49.49 55.74
C ASN A 2 -56.53 50.72 56.36
N MET A 3 -57.03 51.16 57.50
CA MET A 3 -56.45 52.24 58.33
C MET A 3 -56.00 51.62 59.65
N LEU A 4 -54.92 50.84 59.64
CA LEU A 4 -54.35 50.24 60.85
C LEU A 4 -52.83 50.03 60.73
N ASP A 5 -52.09 50.94 60.10
CA ASP A 5 -50.62 50.87 60.07
C ASP A 5 -49.93 52.22 60.45
N ASP A 6 -50.68 53.24 60.87
CA ASP A 6 -50.11 54.59 61.07
C ASP A 6 -49.60 54.88 62.50
N GLU A 7 -49.83 54.02 63.49
CA GLU A 7 -49.35 54.26 64.88
C GLU A 7 -47.97 53.63 65.16
N ASP A 8 -47.57 52.58 64.45
CA ASP A 8 -46.26 51.94 64.65
C ASP A 8 -45.12 52.76 64.02
N ASP A 9 -45.36 53.44 62.90
CA ASP A 9 -44.37 54.23 62.17
C ASP A 9 -43.93 55.50 62.94
N GLN A 10 -44.82 56.14 63.71
CA GLN A 10 -44.49 57.35 64.49
C GLN A 10 -43.66 57.03 65.74
N SER A 11 -43.89 55.87 66.36
CA SER A 11 -43.07 55.35 67.47
C SER A 11 -41.66 55.00 67.00
N PHE A 12 -41.56 54.45 65.79
CA PHE A 12 -40.31 53.99 65.19
C PHE A 12 -39.39 55.14 64.74
N HIS A 13 -39.96 56.19 64.12
CA HIS A 13 -39.22 57.39 63.75
C HIS A 13 -38.71 58.19 64.96
N ALA A 14 -39.52 58.30 66.03
CA ALA A 14 -39.10 58.95 67.27
C ALA A 14 -37.97 58.19 67.99
N MET A 15 -37.92 56.87 67.84
CA MET A 15 -36.84 56.04 68.38
C MET A 15 -35.51 56.27 67.63
N ARG A 16 -35.53 56.43 66.29
CA ARG A 16 -34.33 56.72 65.48
C ARG A 16 -33.65 58.03 65.87
N ASP A 17 -34.42 59.07 66.19
CA ASP A 17 -33.88 60.37 66.62
C ASP A 17 -33.04 60.27 67.91
N GLY A 18 -33.37 59.30 68.79
CA GLY A 18 -32.61 59.00 70.01
C GLY A 18 -31.24 58.32 69.77
N TYR A 19 -31.00 57.80 68.56
CA TYR A 19 -29.79 57.04 68.19
C TYR A 19 -29.08 57.62 66.95
N SER A 20 -29.09 58.94 66.79
CA SER A 20 -28.43 59.65 65.67
C SER A 20 -26.90 59.41 65.54
N HIS A 21 -26.26 58.78 66.53
CA HIS A 21 -24.85 58.36 66.48
C HIS A 21 -24.62 57.02 65.75
N LEU A 22 -25.66 56.24 65.45
CA LEU A 22 -25.56 55.00 64.68
C LEU A 22 -25.55 55.28 63.18
N SER A 23 -24.74 54.52 62.43
CA SER A 23 -24.75 54.57 60.96
C SER A 23 -26.00 53.89 60.38
N ASP A 24 -26.32 54.16 59.11
CA ASP A 24 -27.49 53.55 58.45
C ASP A 24 -27.43 52.01 58.44
N VAL A 25 -26.22 51.43 58.33
CA VAL A 25 -26.01 49.97 58.36
C VAL A 25 -26.23 49.39 59.77
N GLU A 26 -25.83 50.13 60.80
CA GLU A 26 -26.06 49.73 62.19
C GLU A 26 -27.53 49.89 62.58
N TRP A 27 -28.20 50.95 62.09
CA TRP A 27 -29.62 51.15 62.31
C TRP A 27 -30.44 50.04 61.65
N ASP A 28 -30.17 49.74 60.38
CA ASP A 28 -30.80 48.63 59.65
C ASP A 28 -30.56 47.27 60.34
N ALA A 29 -29.39 47.07 60.96
CA ALA A 29 -29.15 45.91 61.81
C ALA A 29 -29.99 45.90 63.10
N VAL A 30 -30.21 47.05 63.74
CA VAL A 30 -31.12 47.20 64.89
C VAL A 30 -32.57 46.87 64.49
N GLU A 31 -33.00 47.25 63.29
CA GLU A 31 -34.34 46.89 62.77
C GLU A 31 -34.47 45.37 62.56
N ARG A 32 -33.43 44.71 62.03
CA ARG A 32 -33.38 43.24 61.90
C ARG A 32 -33.30 42.53 63.25
N MET A 33 -32.56 43.08 64.22
CA MET A 33 -32.59 42.60 65.61
C MET A 33 -34.01 42.72 66.19
N GLY A 34 -34.68 43.86 65.97
CA GLY A 34 -36.07 44.08 66.36
C GLY A 34 -37.04 43.06 65.76
N SER A 35 -36.80 42.66 64.51
CA SER A 35 -37.59 41.63 63.82
C SER A 35 -37.39 40.21 64.37
N THR A 36 -36.25 39.93 65.01
CA THR A 36 -35.91 38.58 65.51
C THR A 36 -36.23 38.39 66.99
N MET A 37 -36.02 39.41 67.83
CA MET A 37 -36.23 39.34 69.30
C MET A 37 -37.23 40.36 69.86
N GLY A 38 -37.82 41.19 69.00
CA GLY A 38 -38.82 42.20 69.35
C GLY A 38 -38.23 43.59 69.57
N ILE A 39 -38.82 44.60 68.92
CA ILE A 39 -38.37 46.01 68.93
C ILE A 39 -38.26 46.59 70.34
N HIS A 40 -39.21 46.29 71.22
CA HIS A 40 -39.20 46.78 72.60
C HIS A 40 -38.06 46.17 73.44
N ALA A 41 -37.74 44.88 73.23
CA ALA A 41 -36.64 44.23 73.92
C ALA A 41 -35.28 44.82 73.49
N VAL A 42 -35.15 45.15 72.20
CA VAL A 42 -33.97 45.81 71.65
C VAL A 42 -33.83 47.25 72.19
N SER A 43 -34.93 48.01 72.29
CA SER A 43 -34.91 49.36 72.89
C SER A 43 -34.38 49.33 74.32
N VAL A 44 -34.95 48.46 75.16
CA VAL A 44 -34.56 48.33 76.58
C VAL A 44 -33.10 47.88 76.73
N MET A 45 -32.63 46.99 75.85
CA MET A 45 -31.24 46.53 75.85
C MET A 45 -30.27 47.66 75.45
N LEU A 46 -30.60 48.46 74.44
CA LEU A 46 -29.75 49.55 73.98
C LEU A 46 -29.73 50.73 74.97
N GLU A 47 -30.86 51.04 75.60
CA GLU A 47 -30.95 52.07 76.66
C GLU A 47 -30.11 51.74 77.90
N ALA A 48 -29.93 50.46 78.21
CA ALA A 48 -29.10 50.00 79.32
C ALA A 48 -27.58 50.04 79.04
N LEU A 49 -27.18 50.30 77.79
CA LEU A 49 -25.79 50.27 77.32
C LEU A 49 -25.27 51.67 77.00
N ASN A 50 -23.97 51.91 77.21
CA ASN A 50 -23.33 53.13 76.73
C ASN A 50 -23.10 53.08 75.21
N ARG A 51 -22.82 54.22 74.57
CA ARG A 51 -22.70 54.30 73.10
C ARG A 51 -21.70 53.31 72.51
N ASP A 52 -20.52 53.19 73.10
CA ASP A 52 -19.49 52.25 72.62
C ASP A 52 -19.94 50.78 72.74
N ALA A 53 -20.67 50.44 73.81
CA ALA A 53 -21.25 49.12 73.99
C ALA A 53 -22.45 48.85 73.06
N GLN A 54 -23.22 49.87 72.68
CA GLN A 54 -24.26 49.77 71.65
C GLN A 54 -23.64 49.41 70.30
N HIS A 55 -22.62 50.17 69.85
CA HIS A 55 -21.89 49.87 68.62
C HIS A 55 -21.27 48.46 68.65
N ALA A 56 -20.64 48.08 69.77
CA ALA A 56 -20.04 46.75 69.91
C ALA A 56 -21.08 45.61 69.86
N THR A 57 -22.28 45.84 70.38
CA THR A 57 -23.37 44.84 70.38
C THR A 57 -23.96 44.69 68.98
N ILE A 58 -24.20 45.81 68.29
CA ILE A 58 -24.72 45.82 66.92
C ILE A 58 -23.68 45.21 65.96
N ALA A 59 -22.40 45.57 66.09
CA ALA A 59 -21.33 44.99 65.28
C ALA A 59 -21.20 43.47 65.47
N LYS A 60 -21.36 42.96 66.70
CA LYS A 60 -21.40 41.51 66.96
C LYS A 60 -22.59 40.84 66.30
N PHE A 61 -23.76 41.48 66.31
CA PHE A 61 -24.94 40.95 65.63
C PHE A 61 -24.71 40.87 64.11
N ILE A 62 -24.22 41.95 63.49
CA ILE A 62 -23.88 41.97 62.05
C ILE A 62 -22.84 40.90 61.71
N GLN A 63 -21.81 40.74 62.56
CA GLN A 63 -20.78 39.74 62.35
C GLN A 63 -21.33 38.30 62.42
N ASN A 64 -22.23 38.03 63.36
CA ASN A 64 -22.89 36.72 63.48
C ASN A 64 -23.80 36.44 62.27
N GLU A 65 -24.55 37.43 61.79
CA GLU A 65 -25.34 37.29 60.55
C GLU A 65 -24.43 37.00 59.35
N LEU A 66 -23.34 37.76 59.21
CA LEU A 66 -22.39 37.60 58.13
C LEU A 66 -21.71 36.22 58.15
N ASP A 67 -21.33 35.73 59.33
CA ASP A 67 -20.71 34.42 59.46
C ASP A 67 -21.70 33.28 59.20
N ALA A 68 -22.97 33.43 59.60
CA ALA A 68 -24.04 32.50 59.25
C ALA A 68 -24.30 32.47 57.73
N GLU A 69 -24.30 33.62 57.06
CA GLU A 69 -24.45 33.68 55.59
C GLU A 69 -23.23 33.12 54.86
N ARG A 70 -22.01 33.36 55.37
CA ARG A 70 -20.78 32.76 54.84
C ARG A 70 -20.80 31.23 54.95
N GLU A 71 -21.30 30.70 56.06
CA GLU A 71 -21.45 29.25 56.26
C GLU A 71 -22.44 28.66 55.23
N LYS A 72 -23.57 29.34 54.99
CA LYS A 72 -24.52 28.94 53.95
C LYS A 72 -23.89 28.96 52.55
N VAL A 73 -23.13 30.01 52.22
CA VAL A 73 -22.42 30.11 50.94
C VAL A 73 -21.36 29.02 50.80
N ALA A 74 -20.63 28.69 51.87
CA ALA A 74 -19.66 27.60 51.87
C ALA A 74 -20.34 26.24 51.62
N LEU A 75 -21.51 26.00 52.22
CA LEU A 75 -22.30 24.79 52.00
C LEU A 75 -22.81 24.71 50.56
N LEU A 76 -23.35 25.80 50.01
CA LEU A 76 -23.81 25.86 48.62
C LEU A 76 -22.66 25.63 47.64
N HIS A 77 -21.48 26.21 47.91
CA HIS A 77 -20.29 25.98 47.10
C HIS A 77 -19.81 24.53 47.19
N GLN A 78 -19.83 23.93 48.40
CA GLN A 78 -19.52 22.52 48.59
C GLN A 78 -20.48 21.63 47.80
N GLN A 79 -21.79 21.89 47.89
CA GLN A 79 -22.80 21.14 47.14
C GLN A 79 -22.62 21.30 45.62
N GLY A 80 -22.33 22.52 45.14
CA GLY A 80 -22.03 22.79 43.74
C GLY A 80 -20.79 22.05 43.24
N SER A 81 -19.73 22.00 44.06
CA SER A 81 -18.51 21.25 43.74
C SER A 81 -18.76 19.74 43.67
N GLN A 82 -19.53 19.17 44.61
CA GLN A 82 -19.93 17.76 44.57
C GLN A 82 -20.77 17.43 43.33
N GLN A 83 -21.70 18.31 42.96
CA GLN A 83 -22.52 18.13 41.76
C GLN A 83 -21.70 18.22 40.47
N ALA A 84 -20.72 19.13 40.41
CA ALA A 84 -19.80 19.26 39.29
C ALA A 84 -18.87 18.03 39.16
N GLU A 85 -18.42 17.47 40.28
CA GLU A 85 -17.60 16.27 40.30
C GLU A 85 -18.38 15.04 39.83
N LEU A 86 -19.64 14.87 40.28
CA LEU A 86 -20.53 13.82 39.78
C LEU A 86 -20.74 13.89 38.26
N LEU A 87 -20.98 15.10 37.73
CA LEU A 87 -21.10 15.31 36.28
C LEU A 87 -19.80 14.98 35.54
N ARG A 88 -18.64 15.33 36.11
CA ARG A 88 -17.32 15.01 35.57
C ARG A 88 -17.05 13.51 35.59
N GLU A 89 -17.41 12.81 36.66
CA GLU A 89 -17.29 11.35 36.78
C GLU A 89 -18.21 10.64 35.79
N GLN A 90 -19.47 11.07 35.66
CA GLN A 90 -20.38 10.52 34.64
C GLN A 90 -19.83 10.73 33.23
N GLY A 91 -19.29 11.91 32.92
CA GLY A 91 -18.63 12.19 31.65
C GLY A 91 -17.40 11.30 31.41
N ALA A 92 -16.58 11.08 32.44
CA ALA A 92 -15.41 10.20 32.38
C ALA A 92 -15.82 8.73 32.17
N GLN A 93 -16.87 8.25 32.84
CA GLN A 93 -17.42 6.91 32.65
C GLN A 93 -17.99 6.73 31.24
N GLN A 94 -18.72 7.71 30.71
CA GLN A 94 -19.22 7.67 29.34
C GLN A 94 -18.08 7.64 28.31
N PHE A 95 -17.02 8.43 28.54
CA PHE A 95 -15.84 8.42 27.69
C PHE A 95 -15.08 7.09 27.75
N GLU A 96 -14.92 6.51 28.94
CA GLU A 96 -14.27 5.21 29.11
C GLU A 96 -15.10 4.08 28.49
N LEU A 97 -16.44 4.15 28.56
CA LEU A 97 -17.34 3.19 27.91
C LEU A 97 -17.29 3.31 26.38
N LEU A 98 -17.20 4.53 25.84
CA LEU A 98 -16.97 4.76 24.41
C LEU A 98 -15.58 4.24 23.98
N ARG A 99 -14.55 4.46 24.81
CA ARG A 99 -13.20 3.93 24.60
C ARG A 99 -13.18 2.40 24.62
N GLN A 100 -13.86 1.75 25.57
CA GLN A 100 -13.96 0.29 25.63
C GLN A 100 -14.73 -0.28 24.44
N GLN A 101 -15.81 0.37 23.99
CA GLN A 101 -16.50 -0.02 22.76
C GLN A 101 -15.60 0.13 21.52
N GLN A 102 -14.85 1.22 21.43
CA GLN A 102 -13.84 1.39 20.37
C GLN A 102 -12.68 0.40 20.49
N ALA A 103 -12.30 -0.03 21.70
CA ALA A 103 -11.26 -1.04 21.92
C ALA A 103 -11.78 -2.47 21.68
N ALA A 104 -13.05 -2.76 21.95
CA ALA A 104 -13.71 -4.02 21.61
C ALA A 104 -13.97 -4.15 20.10
N ALA A 105 -14.29 -3.05 19.42
CA ALA A 105 -14.30 -2.96 17.96
C ALA A 105 -12.87 -2.90 17.35
N GLY A 106 -11.89 -2.41 18.11
CA GLY A 106 -10.48 -2.34 17.74
C GLY A 106 -9.69 -3.62 18.05
N GLY A 107 -10.26 -4.55 18.80
CA GLY A 107 -9.75 -5.89 19.01
C GLY A 107 -9.83 -6.69 17.72
N SER A 108 -8.77 -6.64 16.92
CA SER A 108 -8.65 -7.25 15.60
C SER A 108 -9.28 -6.49 14.43
N MET A 109 -9.06 -5.17 14.38
CA MET A 109 -9.00 -4.44 13.11
C MET A 109 -7.70 -3.65 12.98
N HIS A 110 -6.56 -4.29 13.24
CA HIS A 110 -5.60 -4.25 12.14
C HIS A 110 -6.34 -4.91 10.98
N SER A 111 -6.99 -4.11 10.13
CA SER A 111 -6.84 -4.39 8.70
C SER A 111 -5.36 -4.66 8.59
N ARG A 112 -4.99 -5.94 8.43
CA ARG A 112 -3.68 -6.30 7.92
C ARG A 112 -3.68 -5.58 6.58
N ARG A 113 -3.32 -4.30 6.59
CA ARG A 113 -3.10 -3.51 5.39
C ARG A 113 -2.03 -4.36 4.73
N PRO A 114 -2.38 -5.11 3.65
CA PRO A 114 -1.52 -6.16 3.17
C PRO A 114 -0.16 -5.52 2.97
N GLU A 115 0.84 -6.11 3.62
CA GLU A 115 2.18 -5.55 3.68
C GLU A 115 2.62 -5.27 2.24
N THR A 116 2.76 -4.00 1.89
CA THR A 116 3.02 -3.62 0.49
C THR A 116 4.44 -4.03 0.16
N LEU A 117 4.59 -4.96 -0.78
CA LEU A 117 5.91 -5.45 -1.18
C LEU A 117 6.58 -4.39 -2.06
N LYS A 118 7.75 -3.93 -1.63
CA LYS A 118 8.60 -3.03 -2.42
C LYS A 118 9.36 -3.85 -3.47
N ILE A 119 8.68 -4.15 -4.58
CA ILE A 119 9.33 -4.72 -5.77
C ILE A 119 10.16 -3.62 -6.43
N ASP A 120 11.45 -3.90 -6.68
CA ASP A 120 12.32 -3.00 -7.43
C ASP A 120 12.11 -3.21 -8.93
N ILE A 121 12.08 -2.11 -9.69
CA ILE A 121 11.83 -2.13 -11.14
C ILE A 121 13.05 -1.55 -11.83
N SER A 122 13.51 -2.23 -12.88
CA SER A 122 14.56 -1.69 -13.73
C SER A 122 14.09 -0.38 -14.37
N LYS A 123 14.91 0.68 -14.32
CA LYS A 123 14.51 1.95 -14.95
C LYS A 123 14.51 1.83 -16.47
N TYR A 124 13.43 2.29 -17.10
CA TYR A 124 13.31 2.28 -18.55
C TYR A 124 14.02 3.48 -19.17
N ARG A 125 15.07 3.27 -19.97
CA ARG A 125 15.86 4.36 -20.57
C ARG A 125 15.23 4.91 -21.86
N GLY A 126 14.44 4.10 -22.57
CA GLY A 126 13.91 4.46 -23.89
C GLY A 126 14.84 4.13 -25.05
N VAL A 127 15.63 3.06 -24.93
CA VAL A 127 16.50 2.52 -25.98
C VAL A 127 15.92 1.21 -26.55
N GLU A 128 16.29 0.83 -27.78
CA GLU A 128 15.74 -0.36 -28.45
C GLU A 128 16.11 -1.69 -27.75
N GLU A 129 17.21 -1.72 -27.01
CA GLU A 129 17.65 -2.90 -26.25
C GLU A 129 16.74 -3.19 -25.04
N ASP A 130 16.10 -2.16 -24.48
CA ASP A 130 15.18 -2.30 -23.36
C ASP A 130 13.79 -2.70 -23.89
N SER A 131 13.35 -3.93 -23.61
CA SER A 131 12.00 -4.36 -23.99
C SER A 131 10.95 -3.57 -23.20
N LEU A 132 10.29 -2.63 -23.88
CA LEU A 132 9.20 -1.82 -23.32
C LEU A 132 8.05 -2.70 -22.79
N LEU A 133 7.74 -3.78 -23.50
CA LEU A 133 6.68 -4.72 -23.09
C LEU A 133 7.04 -5.46 -21.80
N ARG A 134 8.28 -5.92 -21.67
CA ARG A 134 8.77 -6.54 -20.43
C ARG A 134 8.70 -5.55 -19.27
N TRP A 135 9.11 -4.31 -19.50
CA TRP A 135 9.06 -3.26 -18.48
C TRP A 135 7.62 -2.96 -18.02
N PHE A 136 6.63 -3.01 -18.93
CA PHE A 136 5.23 -2.88 -18.53
C PHE A 136 4.75 -4.00 -17.60
N VAL A 137 5.18 -5.24 -17.85
CA VAL A 137 4.85 -6.36 -16.96
C VAL A 137 5.44 -6.14 -15.57
N GLU A 138 6.72 -5.77 -15.49
CA GLU A 138 7.39 -5.47 -14.20
C GLU A 138 6.70 -4.29 -13.47
N LEU A 139 6.28 -3.26 -14.21
CA LEU A 139 5.53 -2.13 -13.68
C LEU A 139 4.16 -2.54 -13.14
N ASP A 140 3.40 -3.35 -13.88
CA ASP A 140 2.07 -3.82 -13.48
C ASP A 140 2.13 -4.71 -12.25
N ASP A 141 3.11 -5.61 -12.19
CA ASP A 141 3.35 -6.45 -11.02
C ASP A 141 3.73 -5.63 -9.80
N ALA A 142 4.57 -4.61 -9.96
CA ALA A 142 4.95 -3.72 -8.88
C ALA A 142 3.79 -2.81 -8.40
N ILE A 143 2.96 -2.29 -9.31
CA ILE A 143 1.74 -1.54 -8.97
C ILE A 143 0.78 -2.42 -8.17
N ARG A 144 0.57 -3.67 -8.61
CA ARG A 144 -0.26 -4.66 -7.94
C ARG A 144 0.28 -5.02 -6.56
N ALA A 145 1.59 -5.28 -6.45
CA ALA A 145 2.24 -5.65 -5.20
C ALA A 145 2.28 -4.50 -4.16
N ARG A 146 2.34 -3.26 -4.64
CA ARG A 146 2.28 -2.05 -3.82
C ARG A 146 0.85 -1.58 -3.53
N ARG A 147 -0.17 -2.17 -4.17
CA ARG A 147 -1.59 -1.83 -4.04
C ARG A 147 -1.87 -0.35 -4.29
N ILE A 148 -1.33 0.16 -5.41
CA ILE A 148 -1.58 1.54 -5.83
C ILE A 148 -2.87 1.57 -6.63
N ASP A 149 -3.97 1.98 -5.98
CA ASP A 149 -5.32 2.00 -6.59
C ASP A 149 -5.62 3.31 -7.33
N ASP A 150 -5.00 4.42 -6.91
CA ASP A 150 -5.21 5.73 -7.51
C ASP A 150 -4.46 5.87 -8.84
N GLY A 151 -5.17 6.28 -9.89
CA GLY A 151 -4.64 6.41 -11.25
C GLY A 151 -3.51 7.43 -11.33
N ASP A 152 -3.62 8.53 -10.58
CA ASP A 152 -2.57 9.57 -10.55
C ASP A 152 -1.30 9.06 -9.87
N MET A 153 -1.45 8.28 -8.78
CA MET A 153 -0.31 7.64 -8.12
C MET A 153 0.35 6.57 -8.99
N GLN A 154 -0.44 5.80 -9.76
CA GLN A 154 0.11 4.82 -10.71
C GLN A 154 0.97 5.51 -11.78
N VAL A 155 0.48 6.62 -12.35
CA VAL A 155 1.22 7.42 -13.34
C VAL A 155 2.47 8.03 -12.72
N ALA A 156 2.36 8.65 -11.55
CA ALA A 156 3.50 9.24 -10.86
C ALA A 156 4.58 8.18 -10.54
N PHE A 157 4.15 7.00 -10.11
CA PHE A 157 5.04 5.87 -9.88
C PHE A 157 5.71 5.40 -11.17
N ALA A 158 4.95 5.19 -12.24
CA ALA A 158 5.50 4.79 -13.54
C ALA A 158 6.54 5.80 -14.07
N GLN A 159 6.24 7.10 -13.94
CA GLN A 159 7.16 8.18 -14.32
C GLN A 159 8.45 8.19 -13.48
N SER A 160 8.36 7.86 -12.20
CA SER A 160 9.54 7.79 -11.31
C SER A 160 10.53 6.69 -11.73
N ASN A 161 10.04 5.68 -12.45
CA ASN A 161 10.82 4.56 -12.98
C ASN A 161 11.33 4.78 -14.42
N LEU A 162 11.13 5.98 -14.99
CA LEU A 162 11.76 6.35 -16.27
C LEU A 162 13.18 6.89 -16.04
N ALA A 163 14.07 6.61 -16.98
CA ALA A 163 15.43 7.13 -17.03
C ALA A 163 15.71 7.81 -18.38
N GLU A 164 16.77 8.64 -18.39
CA GLU A 164 17.39 9.20 -19.59
C GLU A 164 16.37 9.74 -20.62
N ARG A 165 16.35 9.17 -21.83
CA ARG A 165 15.52 9.63 -22.96
C ARG A 165 14.04 9.53 -22.64
N ALA A 166 13.60 8.44 -22.02
CA ALA A 166 12.20 8.27 -21.60
C ALA A 166 11.79 9.31 -20.54
N LYS A 167 12.68 9.61 -19.59
CA LYS A 167 12.43 10.63 -18.57
C LYS A 167 12.32 12.03 -19.17
N THR A 168 13.25 12.40 -20.05
CA THR A 168 13.23 13.71 -20.73
C THR A 168 11.97 13.88 -21.57
N TRP A 169 11.54 12.85 -22.28
CA TRP A 169 10.29 12.84 -23.04
C TRP A 169 9.08 13.07 -22.13
N ALA A 170 8.95 12.32 -21.05
CA ALA A 170 7.80 12.43 -20.14
C ALA A 170 7.72 13.81 -19.47
N LEU A 171 8.86 14.39 -19.10
CA LEU A 171 8.95 15.74 -18.56
C LEU A 171 8.58 16.79 -19.61
N GLY A 172 9.05 16.65 -20.85
CA GLY A 172 8.70 17.55 -21.96
C GLY A 172 7.18 17.62 -22.16
N LEU A 173 6.49 16.49 -22.15
CA LEU A 173 5.02 16.46 -22.25
C LEU A 173 4.34 17.14 -21.05
N LYS A 174 4.82 16.89 -19.84
CA LYS A 174 4.28 17.50 -18.61
C LYS A 174 4.49 19.01 -18.52
N LEU A 175 5.55 19.54 -19.13
CA LEU A 175 5.79 20.98 -19.19
C LEU A 175 4.76 21.71 -20.06
N HIS A 176 4.26 21.05 -21.10
CA HIS A 176 3.22 21.61 -21.97
C HIS A 176 1.81 21.39 -21.41
N ASP A 177 1.56 20.25 -20.78
CA ASP A 177 0.27 19.91 -20.18
C ASP A 177 0.48 19.15 -18.86
N PRO A 178 0.15 19.75 -17.70
CA PRO A 178 0.25 19.09 -16.39
C PRO A 178 -0.53 17.78 -16.29
N TYR A 179 -1.61 17.64 -17.08
CA TYR A 179 -2.50 16.48 -17.12
C TYR A 179 -2.30 15.62 -18.36
N ALA A 180 -1.10 15.70 -18.99
CA ALA A 180 -0.75 14.95 -20.21
C ALA A 180 -0.99 13.43 -20.13
N PHE A 181 -1.06 12.89 -18.90
CA PHE A 181 -1.25 11.49 -18.59
C PHE A 181 -2.46 11.33 -17.66
N GLY A 182 -3.67 11.30 -18.21
CA GLY A 182 -4.90 11.17 -17.42
C GLY A 182 -5.18 9.77 -16.84
N SER A 183 -4.43 8.74 -17.25
CA SER A 183 -4.47 7.41 -16.65
C SER A 183 -3.21 6.62 -16.99
N LEU A 184 -2.97 5.52 -16.27
CA LEU A 184 -1.86 4.60 -16.57
C LEU A 184 -1.96 4.04 -18.00
N GLU A 185 -3.16 3.75 -18.49
CA GLU A 185 -3.37 3.23 -19.84
C GLU A 185 -3.03 4.26 -20.92
N VAL A 186 -3.42 5.52 -20.71
CA VAL A 186 -3.03 6.63 -21.61
C VAL A 186 -1.52 6.82 -21.59
N PHE A 187 -0.89 6.74 -20.42
CA PHE A 187 0.55 6.80 -20.27
C PHE A 187 1.26 5.68 -21.05
N LYS A 188 0.86 4.40 -20.84
CA LYS A 188 1.43 3.25 -21.57
C LYS A 188 1.23 3.38 -23.07
N SER A 189 0.06 3.81 -23.53
CA SER A 189 -0.25 4.01 -24.95
C SER A 189 0.66 5.06 -25.59
N ARG A 190 0.82 6.22 -24.95
CA ARG A 190 1.73 7.27 -25.44
C ARG A 190 3.19 6.83 -25.42
N LEU A 191 3.60 6.07 -24.41
CA LEU A 191 4.96 5.55 -24.31
C LEU A 191 5.24 4.54 -25.44
N ARG A 192 4.29 3.63 -25.74
CA ARG A 192 4.36 2.75 -26.92
C ARG A 192 4.50 3.54 -28.22
N GLN A 193 3.62 4.51 -28.45
CA GLN A 193 3.65 5.30 -29.68
C GLN A 193 4.99 6.04 -29.92
N THR A 194 5.69 6.38 -28.84
CA THR A 194 6.96 7.14 -28.92
C THR A 194 8.18 6.23 -29.05
N PHE A 195 8.22 5.14 -28.28
CA PHE A 195 9.43 4.32 -28.12
C PHE A 195 9.36 2.95 -28.79
N GLU A 196 8.18 2.50 -29.19
CA GLU A 196 8.04 1.27 -29.94
C GLU A 196 8.33 1.54 -31.43
N PRO A 197 9.28 0.82 -32.05
CA PRO A 197 9.54 0.97 -33.47
C PRO A 197 8.26 0.73 -34.28
N PRO A 198 8.00 1.51 -35.34
CA PRO A 198 6.85 1.26 -36.22
C PRO A 198 6.88 -0.19 -36.71
N ARG A 199 5.73 -0.87 -36.59
CA ARG A 199 5.56 -2.28 -37.01
C ARG A 199 6.51 -3.25 -36.27
N ALA A 200 6.87 -2.98 -35.01
CA ALA A 200 7.72 -3.86 -34.20
C ALA A 200 7.21 -5.31 -34.18
N GLU A 201 5.91 -5.51 -33.98
CA GLU A 201 5.30 -6.85 -33.97
C GLU A 201 5.43 -7.57 -35.32
N PHE A 202 5.19 -6.84 -36.43
CA PHE A 202 5.38 -7.40 -37.77
C PHE A 202 6.84 -7.76 -38.00
N ARG A 203 7.78 -6.91 -37.57
CA ARG A 203 9.22 -7.19 -37.64
C ARG A 203 9.55 -8.47 -36.85
N ALA A 204 9.09 -8.59 -35.61
CA ALA A 204 9.30 -9.78 -34.78
C ALA A 204 8.75 -11.05 -35.45
N ARG A 205 7.55 -11.00 -36.04
CA ARG A 205 7.00 -12.12 -36.83
C ARG A 205 7.87 -12.47 -38.02
N THR A 206 8.31 -11.48 -38.79
CA THR A 206 9.15 -11.74 -39.97
C THR A 206 10.52 -12.31 -39.60
N GLU A 207 11.10 -11.85 -38.49
CA GLU A 207 12.36 -12.39 -37.96
C GLU A 207 12.15 -13.82 -37.45
N LEU A 208 11.06 -14.09 -36.73
CA LEU A 208 10.72 -15.42 -36.23
C LEU A 208 10.64 -16.44 -37.37
N LEU A 209 9.94 -16.10 -38.45
CA LEU A 209 9.79 -16.99 -39.63
C LEU A 209 11.10 -17.22 -40.38
N LYS A 210 12.02 -16.25 -40.35
CA LYS A 210 13.34 -16.36 -40.99
C LYS A 210 14.41 -16.94 -40.07
N LEU A 211 14.13 -17.08 -38.77
CA LEU A 211 15.13 -17.43 -37.79
C LEU A 211 15.64 -18.85 -38.02
N LYS A 212 16.96 -18.97 -38.12
CA LYS A 212 17.68 -20.24 -38.17
C LYS A 212 18.69 -20.30 -37.01
N GLN A 213 18.90 -21.50 -36.49
CA GLN A 213 19.92 -21.76 -35.47
C GLN A 213 21.29 -21.27 -35.94
N GLY A 214 21.68 -21.60 -37.18
CA GLY A 214 22.96 -21.18 -37.75
C GLY A 214 24.13 -21.72 -36.95
N LYS A 215 25.05 -20.84 -36.53
CA LYS A 215 26.22 -21.19 -35.70
C LYS A 215 25.95 -21.14 -34.19
N ARG A 216 24.74 -20.78 -33.77
CA ARG A 216 24.35 -20.69 -32.36
C ARG A 216 24.16 -22.09 -31.77
N ASP A 217 24.40 -22.22 -30.46
CA ASP A 217 23.97 -23.43 -29.76
C ASP A 217 22.44 -23.48 -29.66
N VAL A 218 21.92 -24.64 -29.29
CA VAL A 218 20.46 -24.87 -29.22
C VAL A 218 19.82 -23.94 -28.18
N HIS A 219 20.50 -23.69 -27.07
CA HIS A 219 20.02 -22.81 -26.00
C HIS A 219 19.90 -21.35 -26.47
N ALA A 220 20.94 -20.77 -27.05
CA ALA A 220 20.89 -19.38 -27.54
C ALA A 220 19.87 -19.21 -28.67
N TYR A 221 19.69 -20.22 -29.52
CA TYR A 221 18.62 -20.22 -30.52
C TYR A 221 17.23 -20.25 -29.86
N ALA A 222 17.01 -21.13 -28.89
CA ALA A 222 15.75 -21.22 -28.16
C ALA A 222 15.41 -19.91 -27.42
N GLN A 223 16.39 -19.28 -26.76
CA GLN A 223 16.18 -17.97 -26.12
C GLN A 223 15.77 -16.89 -27.13
N HIS A 224 16.34 -16.91 -28.34
CA HIS A 224 15.95 -15.95 -29.37
C HIS A 224 14.53 -16.19 -29.88
N ILE A 225 14.11 -17.46 -30.03
CA ILE A 225 12.71 -17.81 -30.34
C ILE A 225 11.78 -17.28 -29.25
N ARG A 226 12.05 -17.58 -27.97
CA ARG A 226 11.27 -17.10 -26.82
C ARG A 226 11.15 -15.58 -26.81
N HIS A 227 12.25 -14.88 -27.07
CA HIS A 227 12.27 -13.43 -27.14
C HIS A 227 11.35 -12.91 -28.27
N LEU A 228 11.46 -13.44 -29.48
CA LEU A 228 10.62 -13.01 -30.59
C LEU A 228 9.14 -13.32 -30.33
N THR A 229 8.80 -14.48 -29.76
CA THR A 229 7.44 -14.81 -29.33
C THR A 229 6.92 -13.81 -28.31
N SER A 230 7.75 -13.41 -27.33
CA SER A 230 7.38 -12.41 -26.32
C SER A 230 7.12 -11.02 -26.89
N CYS A 231 7.73 -10.68 -28.02
CA CYS A 231 7.50 -9.41 -28.73
C CYS A 231 6.19 -9.41 -29.54
N ILE A 232 5.51 -10.55 -29.69
CA ILE A 232 4.26 -10.69 -30.45
C ILE A 232 3.08 -10.77 -29.47
N SER A 233 2.69 -9.62 -28.90
CA SER A 233 1.69 -9.59 -27.81
C SER A 233 0.24 -9.47 -28.27
N SER A 234 -0.07 -8.82 -29.41
CA SER A 234 -1.47 -8.51 -29.75
C SER A 234 -2.21 -9.67 -30.42
N ASN A 235 -1.52 -10.48 -31.22
CA ASN A 235 -2.07 -11.67 -31.86
C ASN A 235 -1.01 -12.78 -31.83
N PRO A 236 -0.96 -13.58 -30.76
CA PRO A 236 0.08 -14.59 -30.60
C PRO A 236 0.02 -15.62 -31.75
N VAL A 237 1.18 -16.12 -32.14
CA VAL A 237 1.26 -17.20 -33.12
C VAL A 237 0.77 -18.49 -32.48
N ASP A 238 0.01 -19.29 -33.21
CA ASP A 238 -0.46 -20.60 -32.77
C ASP A 238 0.71 -21.52 -32.36
N GLU A 239 0.52 -22.31 -31.29
CA GLU A 239 1.58 -23.15 -30.71
C GLU A 239 2.12 -24.19 -31.69
N HIS A 240 1.26 -24.86 -32.47
CA HIS A 240 1.74 -25.82 -33.48
C HIS A 240 2.57 -25.12 -34.57
N THR A 241 2.18 -23.89 -34.93
CA THR A 241 2.96 -23.07 -35.86
C THR A 241 4.31 -22.69 -35.26
N LEU A 242 4.37 -22.33 -33.97
CA LEU A 242 5.61 -22.03 -33.26
C LEU A 242 6.54 -23.26 -33.19
N VAL A 243 6.01 -24.43 -32.85
CA VAL A 243 6.74 -25.70 -32.84
C VAL A 243 7.31 -26.00 -34.23
N SER A 244 6.49 -25.85 -35.28
CA SER A 244 6.92 -26.06 -36.67
C SER A 244 8.04 -25.10 -37.08
N VAL A 245 7.91 -23.80 -36.77
CA VAL A 245 8.94 -22.80 -37.04
C VAL A 245 10.23 -23.11 -36.26
N PHE A 246 10.12 -23.47 -34.99
CA PHE A 246 11.27 -23.84 -34.14
C PHE A 246 12.03 -25.03 -34.73
N MET A 247 11.33 -26.14 -35.02
CA MET A 247 11.90 -27.36 -35.58
C MET A 247 12.50 -27.13 -36.97
N GLN A 248 11.81 -26.34 -37.81
CA GLN A 248 12.29 -25.99 -39.15
C GLN A 248 13.53 -25.08 -39.12
N GLY A 249 13.69 -24.29 -38.06
CA GLY A 249 14.84 -23.41 -37.89
C GLY A 249 16.06 -24.06 -37.24
N LEU A 250 15.91 -25.22 -36.59
CA LEU A 250 17.04 -26.01 -36.07
C LEU A 250 18.01 -26.42 -37.19
N ALA A 251 19.29 -26.48 -36.84
CA ALA A 251 20.33 -27.01 -37.71
C ALA A 251 20.11 -28.50 -37.94
N ASP A 252 20.41 -28.98 -39.15
CA ASP A 252 20.28 -30.39 -39.47
C ASP A 252 21.24 -31.22 -38.63
N GLY A 253 20.70 -32.23 -37.94
CA GLY A 253 21.46 -33.03 -36.98
C GLY A 253 20.55 -33.86 -36.06
N PRO A 254 21.17 -34.61 -35.13
CA PRO A 254 20.46 -35.58 -34.29
C PRO A 254 19.36 -34.96 -33.43
N VAL A 255 19.55 -33.74 -32.92
CA VAL A 255 18.52 -33.00 -32.17
C VAL A 255 17.27 -32.80 -33.03
N LYS A 256 17.44 -32.25 -34.24
CA LYS A 256 16.33 -32.01 -35.17
C LYS A 256 15.65 -33.32 -35.56
N THR A 257 16.43 -34.35 -35.90
CA THR A 257 15.89 -35.68 -36.25
C THR A 257 15.09 -36.31 -35.11
N HIS A 258 15.56 -36.19 -33.86
CA HIS A 258 14.83 -36.68 -32.71
C HIS A 258 13.48 -35.99 -32.55
N LEU A 259 13.45 -34.65 -32.67
CA LEU A 259 12.23 -33.87 -32.55
C LEU A 259 11.21 -34.20 -33.65
N PHE A 260 11.62 -34.43 -34.90
CA PHE A 260 10.71 -34.81 -35.99
C PHE A 260 10.05 -36.19 -35.80
N GLY A 261 10.58 -37.03 -34.91
CA GLY A 261 9.97 -38.30 -34.54
C GLY A 261 8.92 -38.19 -33.43
N LEU A 262 8.69 -37.00 -32.87
CA LEU A 262 7.79 -36.77 -31.75
C LEU A 262 6.59 -35.92 -32.18
N GLU A 263 5.45 -36.15 -31.54
CA GLU A 263 4.31 -35.24 -31.59
C GLU A 263 4.46 -34.21 -30.46
N LEU A 264 4.53 -32.93 -30.82
CA LEU A 264 4.82 -31.83 -29.91
C LEU A 264 3.78 -30.74 -30.13
N ASP A 265 3.01 -30.45 -29.08
CA ASP A 265 1.91 -29.49 -29.14
C ASP A 265 2.28 -28.12 -28.58
N LEU A 266 3.37 -28.04 -27.79
CA LEU A 266 3.83 -26.82 -27.12
C LEU A 266 5.27 -26.49 -27.49
N LEU A 267 5.54 -25.21 -27.76
CA LEU A 267 6.89 -24.72 -28.05
C LEU A 267 7.89 -25.03 -26.91
N GLU A 268 7.50 -24.81 -25.66
CA GLU A 268 8.38 -25.04 -24.51
C GLU A 268 8.71 -26.53 -24.29
N GLN A 269 7.79 -27.43 -24.65
CA GLN A 269 8.06 -28.86 -24.64
C GLN A 269 9.12 -29.22 -25.69
N ALA A 270 8.97 -28.68 -26.91
CA ALA A 270 9.94 -28.87 -27.98
C ALA A 270 11.33 -28.34 -27.60
N ILE A 271 11.39 -27.15 -27.00
CA ILE A 271 12.66 -26.56 -26.54
C ILE A 271 13.31 -27.42 -25.46
N SER A 272 12.55 -27.86 -24.45
CA SER A 272 13.08 -28.66 -23.34
C SER A 272 13.70 -29.97 -23.84
N ILE A 273 13.03 -30.65 -24.76
CA ILE A 273 13.53 -31.89 -25.38
C ILE A 273 14.78 -31.60 -26.24
N ALA A 274 14.77 -30.51 -27.01
CA ALA A 274 15.92 -30.13 -27.83
C ALA A 274 17.17 -29.82 -26.99
N GLU A 275 17.01 -29.11 -25.87
CA GLU A 275 18.07 -28.81 -24.93
C GLU A 275 18.61 -30.08 -24.26
N GLN A 276 17.72 -31.00 -23.85
CA GLN A 276 18.09 -32.28 -23.25
C GLN A 276 18.86 -33.19 -24.23
N GLU A 277 18.41 -33.28 -25.47
CA GLU A 277 19.07 -34.07 -26.50
C GLU A 277 20.43 -33.46 -26.86
N TYR A 278 20.50 -32.14 -27.00
CA TYR A 278 21.75 -31.43 -27.24
C TYR A 278 22.78 -31.66 -26.13
N PHE A 279 22.32 -31.64 -24.88
CA PHE A 279 23.16 -31.93 -23.71
C PHE A 279 23.65 -33.39 -23.71
N SER A 280 22.76 -34.35 -23.97
CA SER A 280 23.08 -35.78 -24.08
C SER A 280 24.14 -36.05 -25.15
N LEU A 281 24.01 -35.41 -26.32
CA LEU A 281 25.00 -35.50 -27.41
C LEU A 281 26.36 -34.91 -27.03
N ARG A 282 26.37 -33.79 -26.31
CA ARG A 282 27.61 -33.19 -25.79
C ARG A 282 28.30 -34.12 -24.81
N GLN A 283 27.55 -34.75 -23.90
CA GLN A 283 28.10 -35.74 -22.97
C GLN A 283 28.66 -36.95 -23.71
N ALA A 284 27.93 -37.52 -24.66
CA ALA A 284 28.38 -38.69 -25.42
C ALA A 284 29.69 -38.41 -26.17
N ARG A 285 29.86 -37.20 -26.74
CA ARG A 285 31.11 -36.76 -27.38
C ARG A 285 32.27 -36.56 -26.40
N ALA A 286 31.98 -36.05 -25.20
CA ALA A 286 32.99 -35.92 -24.15
C ALA A 286 33.47 -37.31 -23.67
N SER A 287 32.54 -38.24 -23.47
CA SER A 287 32.83 -39.62 -23.08
C SER A 287 33.56 -40.42 -24.17
N SER A 288 33.25 -40.19 -25.45
CA SER A 288 33.94 -40.86 -26.56
C SER A 288 35.37 -40.33 -26.79
N THR A 289 35.65 -39.07 -26.46
CA THR A 289 37.01 -38.50 -26.54
C THR A 289 37.97 -39.13 -25.53
N SER A 290 37.46 -39.67 -24.42
CA SER A 290 38.24 -40.37 -23.39
C SER A 290 38.58 -41.83 -23.75
N TYR A 291 37.91 -42.41 -24.76
CA TYR A 291 38.19 -43.78 -25.21
C TYR A 291 39.08 -43.75 -26.46
N ARG A 292 40.39 -43.56 -26.26
CA ARG A 292 41.38 -44.02 -27.26
C ARG A 292 41.66 -45.49 -26.96
N PRO A 293 41.18 -46.45 -27.77
CA PRO A 293 41.68 -47.80 -27.63
C PRO A 293 43.20 -47.75 -27.86
N PRO A 294 44.01 -48.36 -26.99
CA PRO A 294 45.44 -48.46 -27.24
C PRO A 294 45.62 -49.09 -28.62
N ARG A 295 46.45 -48.45 -29.47
CA ARG A 295 46.88 -49.06 -30.74
C ARG A 295 47.34 -50.47 -30.39
N ARG A 296 46.64 -51.49 -30.92
CA ARG A 296 47.13 -52.86 -30.86
C ARG A 296 48.50 -52.84 -31.52
N TYR A 297 49.53 -53.01 -30.71
CA TYR A 297 50.83 -53.40 -31.22
C TYR A 297 50.61 -54.74 -31.91
N ASP A 298 51.11 -54.82 -33.13
CA ASP A 298 51.12 -56.00 -33.97
C ASP A 298 51.91 -57.10 -33.26
N SER A 299 51.21 -57.94 -32.49
CA SER A 299 51.78 -59.15 -31.91
C SER A 299 50.84 -60.31 -32.21
N GLY A 300 50.87 -60.75 -33.48
CA GLY A 300 50.63 -62.14 -33.87
C GLY A 300 49.37 -62.81 -33.31
N GLY A 301 48.23 -62.12 -33.36
CA GLY A 301 46.94 -62.78 -33.14
C GLY A 301 46.49 -63.53 -34.41
N PRO A 302 45.74 -64.65 -34.31
CA PRO A 302 45.36 -65.44 -35.47
C PRO A 302 44.55 -64.58 -36.46
N GLU A 303 44.97 -64.58 -37.73
CA GLU A 303 44.26 -63.86 -38.79
C GLU A 303 42.78 -64.27 -38.84
N PRO A 304 41.85 -63.31 -38.94
CA PRO A 304 40.46 -63.61 -39.20
C PRO A 304 40.32 -64.27 -40.58
N MET A 305 39.53 -65.33 -40.63
CA MET A 305 39.31 -66.20 -41.79
C MET A 305 38.80 -65.40 -43.01
N GLU A 306 39.65 -65.25 -44.02
CA GLU A 306 39.30 -64.64 -45.31
C GLU A 306 38.26 -65.53 -46.03
N LEU A 307 37.01 -65.07 -46.06
CA LEU A 307 35.94 -65.68 -46.86
C LEU A 307 36.21 -65.37 -48.35
N CYS A 308 36.64 -66.38 -49.10
CA CYS A 308 36.83 -66.30 -50.56
C CYS A 308 35.59 -65.73 -51.27
N TYR A 309 35.70 -64.51 -51.82
CA TYR A 309 34.78 -64.02 -52.82
C TYR A 309 35.05 -64.73 -54.16
N VAL A 310 34.14 -65.63 -54.53
CA VAL A 310 34.06 -66.21 -55.87
C VAL A 310 33.87 -65.08 -56.87
N LYS A 311 34.84 -64.93 -57.77
CA LYS A 311 34.78 -64.02 -58.92
C LYS A 311 33.73 -64.59 -59.88
N SER A 312 32.52 -64.03 -59.89
CA SER A 312 31.55 -64.33 -60.94
C SER A 312 32.03 -63.70 -62.24
N GLU A 313 32.61 -64.53 -63.10
CA GLU A 313 32.93 -64.16 -64.47
C GLU A 313 31.63 -63.79 -65.20
N LYS A 314 31.58 -62.54 -65.69
CA LYS A 314 30.56 -62.09 -66.63
C LYS A 314 30.64 -62.92 -67.91
N ALA A 315 29.65 -63.76 -68.13
CA ALA A 315 29.40 -64.36 -69.43
C ALA A 315 29.12 -63.26 -70.48
N ARG A 316 29.92 -63.23 -71.54
CA ARG A 316 29.59 -62.58 -72.82
C ARG A 316 28.47 -63.39 -73.49
N SER A 317 27.36 -62.74 -73.82
CA SER A 317 26.44 -63.22 -74.86
C SER A 317 25.68 -62.00 -75.41
N THR A 318 26.14 -61.49 -76.56
CA THR A 318 25.54 -61.63 -77.90
C THR A 318 24.55 -60.50 -78.23
N ASP A 319 25.04 -59.58 -79.07
CA ASP A 319 24.23 -58.68 -79.88
C ASP A 319 23.37 -59.46 -80.85
N TYR A 320 22.06 -59.21 -80.83
CA TYR A 320 21.16 -59.48 -81.95
C TYR A 320 20.33 -58.23 -82.29
N LYS A 321 20.77 -57.59 -83.38
CA LYS A 321 20.12 -56.72 -84.38
C LYS A 321 18.59 -56.51 -84.39
N LYS A 322 18.26 -55.36 -85.03
CA LYS A 322 17.04 -54.92 -85.78
C LYS A 322 16.16 -53.96 -84.96
N LEU A 323 15.72 -52.82 -85.48
CA LEU A 323 15.50 -52.34 -86.85
C LEU A 323 15.66 -50.82 -86.89
#